data_AF-A0A1V0B695-F1
#
_entry.id   AF-A0A1V0B695-F1
#
_cell.length_a   1.000
_cell.length_b   1.000
_cell.length_c   1.000
_cell.angle_alpha   90.00
_cell.angle_beta   90.00
_cell.angle_gamma   90.00
#
_symmetry.space_group_name_H-M   'P 1'
#
loop_
_entity.id
_entity.type
_entity.pdbx_description
1 polymer ?
#
loop_
_entity_poly.entity_id
_entity_poly.type
_entity_poly.pdbx_seq_one_letter_code
_entity_poly.pdbx_strand_id
1 'polypeptide(L)'
;MQTDIDKDIAALEQVWQQVNECQRHREAVSRSGLPALARLVVVAQGHSGQSAVVGRFLLGLYNGPEYPLDLTSLRALDLELHNDCLAVLAMDWSPEREVHELIENGPAIWRAFVKRWG
;
A
#
# COMPACT_ATOMS: atom_id res chain seq x y z
N MET A 1 32.16 17.84 -28.03
CA MET A 1 31.63 19.05 -27.37
C MET A 1 30.14 19.24 -27.63
N GLN A 2 29.67 19.59 -28.84
CA GLN A 2 28.22 19.70 -29.12
C GLN A 2 27.49 18.36 -28.93
N THR A 3 28.07 17.27 -29.42
CA THR A 3 27.53 15.91 -29.34
C THR A 3 27.44 15.36 -27.90
N ASP A 4 28.27 15.86 -27.00
CA ASP A 4 28.25 15.45 -25.59
C ASP A 4 27.11 16.17 -24.83
N ILE A 5 26.90 17.45 -25.14
CA ILE A 5 25.79 18.25 -24.60
C ILE A 5 24.43 17.67 -25.05
N ASP A 6 24.29 17.30 -26.32
CA ASP A 6 23.04 16.74 -26.85
C ASP A 6 22.69 15.41 -26.17
N LYS A 7 23.70 14.60 -25.84
CA LYS A 7 23.54 13.33 -25.12
C LYS A 7 23.09 13.56 -23.67
N ASP A 8 23.67 14.56 -23.01
CA ASP A 8 23.29 14.92 -21.64
C ASP A 8 21.85 15.48 -21.58
N ILE A 9 21.44 16.29 -22.57
CA ILE A 9 20.07 16.77 -22.70
C ILE A 9 19.09 15.59 -22.86
N ALA A 10 19.38 14.65 -23.77
CA ALA A 10 18.54 13.47 -23.98
C ALA A 10 18.44 12.60 -22.71
N ALA A 11 19.54 12.45 -21.96
CA ALA A 11 19.53 11.72 -20.70
C ALA A 11 18.66 12.42 -19.64
N LEU A 12 18.73 13.76 -19.54
CA LEU A 12 17.87 14.53 -18.64
C LEU A 12 16.39 14.38 -19.00
N GLU A 13 16.04 14.46 -20.30
CA GLU A 13 14.67 14.26 -20.78
C GLU A 13 14.13 12.87 -20.40
N GLN A 14 14.93 11.82 -20.54
CA GLN A 14 14.54 10.46 -20.14
C GLN A 14 14.25 10.38 -18.64
N VAL A 15 15.11 10.96 -17.80
CA VAL A 15 14.90 11.00 -16.35
C VAL A 15 13.60 11.75 -16.01
N TRP A 16 13.37 12.90 -16.64
CA TRP A 16 12.13 13.67 -16.42
C TRP A 16 10.86 12.89 -16.82
N GLN A 17 10.90 12.15 -17.94
CA GLN A 17 9.77 11.31 -18.36
C GLN A 17 9.48 10.21 -17.33
N GLN A 18 10.52 9.54 -16.83
CA GLN A 18 10.39 8.50 -15.81
C GLN A 18 9.81 9.05 -14.51
N VAL A 19 10.32 10.21 -14.04
CA VAL A 19 9.79 10.88 -12.84
C VAL A 19 8.31 11.24 -13.02
N ASN A 20 7.94 11.78 -14.18
CA ASN A 20 6.54 12.12 -14.49
C ASN A 20 5.63 10.89 -14.57
N GLU A 21 6.11 9.77 -15.07
CA GLU A 21 5.39 8.50 -15.09
C GLU A 21 5.17 7.96 -13.68
N CYS A 22 6.23 7.92 -12.86
CA CYS A 22 6.13 7.53 -11.45
C CYS A 22 5.15 8.41 -10.69
N GLN A 23 5.20 9.72 -10.88
CA GLN A 23 4.29 10.67 -10.22
C GLN A 23 2.83 10.42 -10.62
N ARG A 24 2.55 10.30 -11.93
CA ARG A 24 1.18 10.00 -12.42
C ARG A 24 0.68 8.66 -11.91
N HIS A 25 1.56 7.65 -11.87
CA HIS A 25 1.22 6.34 -11.35
C HIS A 25 0.86 6.43 -9.86
N ARG A 26 1.70 7.11 -9.06
CA ARG A 26 1.49 7.37 -7.63
C ARG A 26 0.15 8.04 -7.37
N GLU A 27 -0.15 9.13 -8.08
CA GLU A 27 -1.43 9.82 -7.98
C GLU A 27 -2.62 8.92 -8.36
N ALA A 28 -2.47 8.09 -9.39
CA ALA A 28 -3.50 7.15 -9.79
C ALA A 28 -3.80 6.10 -8.72
N VAL A 29 -2.76 5.48 -8.14
CA VAL A 29 -2.93 4.45 -7.11
C VAL A 29 -3.38 5.03 -5.77
N SER A 30 -2.94 6.23 -5.39
CA SER A 30 -3.38 6.88 -4.14
C SER A 30 -4.87 7.22 -4.15
N ARG A 31 -5.45 7.56 -5.31
CA ARG A 31 -6.89 7.89 -5.43
C ARG A 31 -7.81 6.73 -5.04
N SER A 32 -7.41 5.49 -5.32
CA SER A 32 -8.17 4.30 -4.91
C SER A 32 -7.67 3.69 -3.61
N GLY A 33 -6.36 3.70 -3.37
CA GLY A 33 -5.72 3.07 -2.22
C GLY A 33 -6.04 3.74 -0.88
N LEU A 34 -6.06 5.09 -0.80
CA LEU A 34 -6.32 5.78 0.47
C LEU A 34 -7.73 5.51 1.01
N PRO A 35 -8.82 5.62 0.20
CA PRO A 35 -10.15 5.23 0.65
C PRO A 35 -10.27 3.74 0.98
N ALA A 36 -9.60 2.87 0.22
CA ALA A 36 -9.58 1.42 0.49
C ALA A 36 -8.91 1.11 1.83
N LEU A 37 -7.77 1.73 2.13
CA LEU A 37 -7.06 1.59 3.40
C LEU A 37 -7.97 1.95 4.59
N ALA A 38 -8.68 3.08 4.49
CA ALA A 38 -9.61 3.50 5.54
C ALA A 38 -10.73 2.47 5.78
N ARG A 39 -11.30 1.89 4.70
CA ARG A 39 -12.30 0.81 4.82
C ARG A 39 -11.72 -0.46 5.45
N LEU A 40 -10.55 -0.89 4.99
CA LEU A 40 -9.88 -2.09 5.52
C LEU A 40 -9.56 -1.96 7.02
N VAL A 41 -9.14 -0.77 7.47
CA VAL A 41 -8.91 -0.51 8.90
C VAL A 41 -10.19 -0.69 9.72
N VAL A 42 -11.35 -0.24 9.23
CA VAL A 42 -12.63 -0.48 9.90
C VAL A 42 -12.96 -1.97 9.94
N VAL A 43 -12.78 -2.68 8.82
CA VAL A 43 -13.06 -4.12 8.71
C VAL A 43 -12.17 -4.96 9.64
N ALA A 44 -10.89 -4.63 9.74
CA ALA A 44 -9.92 -5.32 10.59
C ALA A 44 -10.18 -5.16 12.10
N GLN A 45 -10.93 -4.13 12.51
CA GLN A 45 -11.41 -3.96 13.89
C GLN A 45 -12.59 -4.89 14.23
N GLY A 46 -13.23 -5.46 13.21
CA GLY A 46 -14.31 -6.44 13.35
C GLY A 46 -13.85 -7.79 13.89
N HIS A 47 -14.75 -8.78 13.85
CA HIS A 47 -14.57 -10.07 14.51
C HIS A 47 -14.82 -11.27 13.58
N SER A 48 -14.91 -11.05 12.27
CA SER A 48 -15.15 -12.12 11.29
C SER A 48 -13.85 -12.79 10.84
N GLY A 49 -13.97 -13.91 10.13
CA GLY A 49 -12.83 -14.52 9.44
C GLY A 49 -12.19 -13.56 8.43
N GLN A 50 -12.99 -12.74 7.75
CA GLN A 50 -12.49 -11.72 6.83
C GLN A 50 -11.74 -10.60 7.58
N SER A 51 -12.22 -10.18 8.77
CA SER A 51 -11.48 -9.23 9.63
C SER A 51 -10.08 -9.74 9.98
N ALA A 52 -9.94 -11.04 10.24
CA ALA A 52 -8.64 -11.65 10.52
C ALA A 52 -7.70 -11.63 9.30
N VAL A 53 -8.22 -11.94 8.11
CA VAL A 53 -7.43 -11.88 6.85
C VAL A 53 -6.98 -10.44 6.57
N VAL A 54 -7.90 -9.47 6.65
CA VAL A 54 -7.59 -8.05 6.43
C VAL A 54 -6.60 -7.54 7.48
N GLY A 55 -6.78 -7.89 8.74
CA GLY A 55 -5.85 -7.50 9.82
C GLY A 55 -4.43 -8.00 9.58
N ARG A 56 -4.26 -9.26 9.18
CA ARG A 56 -2.95 -9.84 8.83
C ARG A 56 -2.36 -9.21 7.58
N PHE A 57 -3.18 -8.87 6.58
CA PHE A 57 -2.73 -8.12 5.41
C PHE A 57 -2.13 -6.76 5.82
N LEU A 58 -2.84 -5.98 6.66
CA LEU A 58 -2.36 -4.69 7.14
C LEU A 58 -1.10 -4.79 8.03
N LEU A 59 -0.98 -5.86 8.82
CA LEU A 59 0.24 -6.13 9.59
C LEU A 59 1.41 -6.55 8.68
N GLY A 60 1.15 -7.32 7.63
CA GLY A 60 2.16 -7.72 6.66
C GLY A 60 2.72 -6.54 5.85
N LEU A 61 1.90 -5.53 5.54
CA LEU A 61 2.38 -4.26 4.98
C LEU A 61 3.26 -3.48 5.97
N TYR A 62 2.89 -3.50 7.26
CA TYR A 62 3.61 -2.78 8.30
C TYR A 62 4.98 -3.40 8.66
N ASN A 63 5.03 -4.73 8.79
CA ASN A 63 6.27 -5.46 9.07
C ASN A 63 6.15 -6.91 8.58
N GLY A 64 6.33 -7.12 7.28
CA GLY A 64 6.22 -8.45 6.65
C GLY A 64 7.10 -9.55 7.26
N PRO A 65 8.36 -9.27 7.64
CA PRO A 65 9.20 -10.26 8.35
C PRO A 65 8.63 -10.73 9.70
N GLU A 66 7.99 -9.84 10.46
CA GLU A 66 7.39 -10.18 11.76
C GLU A 66 5.98 -10.78 11.60
N TYR A 67 5.23 -10.30 10.61
CA TYR A 67 3.83 -10.68 10.36
C TYR A 67 3.66 -11.17 8.91
N PRO A 68 4.13 -12.38 8.58
CA PRO A 68 4.03 -12.91 7.23
C PRO A 68 2.56 -13.11 6.82
N LEU A 69 2.21 -12.65 5.61
CA LEU A 69 0.90 -12.86 5.02
C LEU A 69 0.91 -14.09 4.09
N ASP A 70 0.07 -15.07 4.38
CA ASP A 70 -0.26 -16.13 3.41
C ASP A 70 -1.16 -15.56 2.31
N LEU A 71 -0.63 -15.45 1.09
CA LEU A 71 -1.36 -14.93 -0.08
C LEU A 71 -2.63 -15.73 -0.40
N THR A 72 -2.69 -17.01 -0.04
CA THR A 72 -3.87 -17.83 -0.31
C THR A 72 -5.06 -17.41 0.57
N SER A 73 -4.81 -16.76 1.71
CA SER A 73 -5.85 -16.25 2.60
C SER A 73 -6.70 -15.15 1.95
N LEU A 74 -6.15 -14.41 0.98
CA LEU A 74 -6.87 -13.38 0.21
C LEU A 74 -8.02 -13.96 -0.64
N ARG A 75 -8.03 -15.28 -0.89
CA ARG A 75 -9.09 -15.97 -1.64
C ARG A 75 -10.37 -16.16 -0.83
N ALA A 76 -10.32 -15.96 0.48
CA ALA A 76 -11.47 -16.08 1.38
C ALA A 76 -12.22 -14.75 1.58
N LEU A 77 -11.72 -13.66 0.98
CA LEU A 77 -12.35 -12.35 1.04
C LEU A 77 -13.48 -12.24 0.02
N ASP A 78 -14.52 -11.51 0.39
CA ASP A 78 -15.50 -11.00 -0.56
C ASP A 78 -14.81 -10.10 -1.59
N LEU A 79 -15.37 -10.04 -2.81
CA LEU A 79 -14.75 -9.36 -3.95
C LEU A 79 -14.36 -7.91 -3.64
N GLU A 80 -15.18 -7.18 -2.89
CA GLU A 80 -14.90 -5.79 -2.51
C GLU A 80 -13.66 -5.67 -1.62
N LEU A 81 -13.53 -6.53 -0.60
CA LEU A 81 -12.38 -6.53 0.31
C LEU A 81 -11.11 -7.00 -0.39
N HIS A 82 -11.23 -7.96 -1.30
CA HIS A 82 -10.12 -8.39 -2.14
C HIS A 82 -9.59 -7.23 -2.99
N ASN A 83 -10.49 -6.51 -3.69
CA ASN A 83 -10.14 -5.35 -4.50
C ASN A 83 -9.54 -4.21 -3.66
N ASP A 84 -10.06 -3.99 -2.46
CA ASP A 84 -9.51 -3.01 -1.52
C ASP A 84 -8.07 -3.39 -1.11
N CYS A 85 -7.78 -4.66 -0.82
CA CYS A 85 -6.42 -5.11 -0.53
C CYS A 85 -5.47 -4.85 -1.71
N LEU A 86 -5.89 -5.14 -2.94
CA LEU A 86 -5.08 -4.86 -4.13
C LEU A 86 -4.87 -3.37 -4.37
N ALA A 87 -5.88 -2.54 -4.12
CA ALA A 87 -5.76 -1.08 -4.24
C ALA A 87 -4.77 -0.51 -3.22
N VAL A 88 -4.80 -1.01 -1.98
CA VAL A 88 -3.82 -0.63 -0.94
C VAL A 88 -2.42 -1.11 -1.31
N LEU A 89 -2.26 -2.36 -1.75
CA LEU A 89 -0.97 -2.90 -2.16
C LEU A 89 -0.37 -2.12 -3.34
N ALA A 90 -1.19 -1.74 -4.32
CA ALA A 90 -0.75 -0.91 -5.44
C ALA A 90 -0.31 0.49 -4.99
N MET A 91 -1.01 1.08 -4.02
CA MET A 91 -0.63 2.35 -3.42
C MET A 91 0.68 2.26 -2.61
N ASP A 92 0.91 1.15 -1.92
CA ASP A 92 2.05 0.93 -1.01
C ASP A 92 3.33 0.47 -1.73
N TRP A 93 3.36 0.43 -3.07
CA TRP A 93 4.53 0.03 -3.87
C TRP A 93 5.79 0.89 -3.60
N SER A 94 5.62 2.20 -3.35
CA SER A 94 6.71 3.15 -3.11
C SER A 94 6.29 4.19 -2.07
N PRO A 95 6.15 3.79 -0.79
CA PRO A 95 5.57 4.63 0.23
C PRO A 95 6.47 5.85 0.53
N GLU A 96 5.85 7.02 0.75
CA GLU A 96 6.54 8.17 1.36
C GLU A 96 6.47 8.13 2.89
N ARG A 97 5.49 7.40 3.41
CA ARG A 97 5.14 7.26 4.82
C ARG A 97 4.70 5.84 5.06
N GLU A 98 4.92 5.36 6.27
CA GLU A 98 4.48 4.02 6.66
C GLU A 98 2.95 3.91 6.60
N VAL A 99 2.42 2.73 6.27
CA VAL A 99 0.97 2.53 6.04
C VAL A 99 0.11 3.00 7.22
N HIS A 100 0.60 2.81 8.45
CA HIS A 100 -0.11 3.21 9.66
C HIS A 100 -0.09 4.73 9.89
N GLU A 101 0.87 5.48 9.33
CA GLU A 101 0.93 6.94 9.42
C GLU A 101 -0.07 7.65 8.50
N LEU A 102 -0.66 6.90 7.55
CA LEU A 102 -1.72 7.39 6.68
C LEU A 102 -3.10 7.46 7.37
N ILE A 103 -3.20 6.92 8.59
CA ILE A 103 -4.44 6.78 9.34
C ILE A 103 -4.34 7.55 10.65
N GLU A 104 -5.40 8.31 10.97
CA GLU A 104 -5.50 8.99 12.25
C GLU A 104 -5.44 7.97 13.40
N ASN A 105 -4.60 8.25 14.40
CA ASN A 105 -4.34 7.35 15.52
C ASN A 105 -3.79 5.96 15.12
N GLY A 106 -3.18 5.85 13.93
CA GLY A 106 -2.65 4.61 13.37
C GLY A 106 -1.73 3.81 14.31
N PRO A 107 -0.77 4.40 15.05
CA PRO A 107 0.07 3.66 15.98
C PRO A 107 -0.69 2.93 17.10
N ALA A 108 -1.83 3.46 17.55
CA ALA A 108 -2.67 2.76 18.53
C ALA A 108 -3.49 1.64 17.87
N ILE A 109 -4.01 1.90 16.68
CA ILE A 109 -4.77 0.93 15.89
C ILE A 109 -3.89 -0.28 15.53
N TRP A 110 -2.67 -0.06 15.04
CA TRP A 110 -1.75 -1.15 14.68
C TRP A 110 -1.31 -1.96 15.90
N ARG A 111 -1.05 -1.33 17.05
CA ARG A 111 -0.82 -2.08 18.30
C ARG A 111 -2.00 -2.97 18.67
N ALA A 112 -3.23 -2.52 18.43
CA ALA A 112 -4.41 -3.35 18.65
C ALA A 112 -4.50 -4.51 17.65
N PHE A 113 -4.12 -4.29 16.38
CA PHE A 113 -4.03 -5.35 15.38
C PHE A 113 -2.96 -6.38 15.73
N VAL A 114 -1.76 -5.98 16.16
CA VAL A 114 -0.71 -6.90 16.62
C VAL A 114 -1.24 -7.81 17.72
N LYS A 115 -1.88 -7.23 18.75
CA LYS A 115 -2.46 -8.01 19.86
C LYS A 115 -3.53 -9.01 19.40
N ARG A 116 -4.23 -8.72 18.31
CA ARG A 116 -5.40 -9.47 17.86
C ARG A 116 -5.09 -10.51 16.79
N TRP A 117 -4.18 -10.19 15.89
CA TRP A 117 -3.96 -10.90 14.62
C TRP A 117 -2.51 -11.27 14.36
N GLY A 118 -1.56 -10.69 15.10
CA GLY A 118 -0.13 -11.01 15.03
C GLY A 118 0.24 -12.28 15.78
#